data_AF-A0A976JRR4-F1
#
_entry.id   AF-A0A976JRR4-F1
#
_cell.length_a   1.000
_cell.length_b   1.000
_cell.length_c   1.000
_cell.angle_alpha   90.00
_cell.angle_beta   90.00
_cell.angle_gamma   90.00
#
_symmetry.space_group_name_H-M   'P 1'
#
loop_
_entity.id
_entity.type
_entity.pdbx_description
1 polymer ?
#
loop_
_entity_poly.entity_id
_entity_poly.type
_entity_poly.pdbx_seq_one_letter_code
_entity_poly.pdbx_strand_id
1 'polypeptide(L)' 'MSFIDDDRVCQFHVGQVWESPRGYLYKVIGVQRGGQAVLRLGVDGTGRIVRRDWDAVINWVLYSDS' A
#
# COMPACT_ATOMS: atom_id res chain seq x y z
N MET A 1 10.74 -12.09 23.56
CA MET A 1 10.42 -10.83 22.86
C MET A 1 10.41 -11.13 21.37
N SER A 2 9.29 -11.60 20.83
CA SER A 2 9.17 -11.79 19.38
C SER A 2 8.99 -10.40 18.77
N PHE A 3 9.98 -9.94 18.00
CA PHE A 3 9.75 -8.86 17.06
C PHE A 3 8.65 -9.37 16.13
N ILE A 4 7.46 -8.76 16.21
CA ILE A 4 6.48 -8.92 15.15
C ILE A 4 7.14 -8.18 13.99
N ASP A 5 7.81 -8.94 13.13
CA ASP A 5 8.21 -8.52 11.80
C ASP A 5 6.90 -8.31 11.04
N ASP A 6 6.27 -7.16 11.29
CA ASP A 6 5.01 -6.81 10.66
C ASP A 6 5.35 -6.37 9.24
N ASP A 7 5.72 -7.33 8.40
CA ASP A 7 6.01 -7.19 6.97
C ASP A 7 4.96 -6.34 6.24
N ARG A 8 3.75 -6.27 6.82
CA ARG A 8 2.63 -5.44 6.40
C ARG A 8 2.92 -3.93 6.38
N VAL A 9 3.90 -3.43 7.14
CA VAL A 9 4.33 -2.00 7.09
C VAL A 9 5.59 -1.79 6.25
N CYS A 10 6.28 -2.86 5.85
CA CYS A 10 7.51 -2.78 5.05
C CYS A 10 7.24 -2.82 3.55
N GLN A 11 6.01 -3.16 3.14
CA GLN A 11 5.62 -3.31 1.74
C GLN A 11 4.12 -3.19 1.53
N PHE A 12 3.73 -2.86 0.30
CA PHE A 12 2.33 -2.85 -0.13
C PHE A 12 1.79 -4.27 -0.28
N HIS A 13 0.71 -4.57 0.46
CA HIS A 13 -0.07 -5.80 0.32
C HIS A 13 -1.48 -5.51 -0.17
N VAL A 14 -2.06 -6.43 -0.91
CA VAL A 14 -3.44 -6.32 -1.43
C VAL A 14 -4.42 -6.19 -0.27
N GLY A 15 -5.38 -5.26 -0.38
CA GLY A 15 -6.38 -4.98 0.65
C GLY A 15 -6.05 -3.76 1.50
N GLN A 16 -4.76 -3.47 1.68
CA GLN A 16 -4.30 -2.36 2.50
C GLN A 16 -4.65 -1.00 1.92
N VAL A 17 -4.84 -0.04 2.81
CA VAL A 17 -4.99 1.37 2.50
C VAL A 17 -3.80 2.13 3.08
N TRP A 18 -3.15 2.93 2.25
CA TRP A 18 -1.97 3.69 2.60
C TRP A 18 -2.16 5.18 2.36
N GLU A 19 -1.63 5.98 3.28
CA GLU A 19 -1.51 7.42 3.13
C GLU A 19 -0.17 7.76 2.46
N SER A 20 -0.24 8.50 1.37
CA SER A 20 0.93 9.01 0.67
C SER A 20 1.55 10.22 1.40
N PRO A 21 2.83 10.56 1.14
CA PRO A 21 3.48 11.74 1.72
C PRO A 21 2.76 13.08 1.48
N ARG A 22 1.81 13.11 0.54
CA ARG A 22 1.00 14.29 0.19
C ARG A 22 -0.38 14.30 0.86
N GLY A 23 -0.67 13.34 1.75
CA GLY A 23 -1.93 13.23 2.48
C GLY A 23 -3.08 12.55 1.73
N TYR A 24 -2.82 11.97 0.55
CA TYR A 24 -3.84 11.22 -0.19
C TYR A 24 -3.85 9.75 0.20
N LEU A 25 -5.04 9.16 0.32
CA LEU A 25 -5.24 7.74 0.61
C LEU A 25 -5.33 6.90 -0.67
N TYR A 26 -4.72 5.71 -0.64
CA TYR A 26 -4.73 4.76 -1.74
C TYR A 26 -4.96 3.35 -1.25
N LYS A 27 -5.86 2.61 -1.88
CA LYS A 27 -6.06 1.18 -1.65
C LYS A 27 -5.19 0.35 -2.60
N VAL A 28 -4.44 -0.60 -2.07
CA VAL A 28 -3.70 -1.59 -2.86
C VAL A 28 -4.68 -2.65 -3.35
N ILE A 29 -4.82 -2.76 -4.67
CA ILE A 29 -5.76 -3.69 -5.32
C ILE A 29 -5.06 -4.91 -5.94
N GLY A 30 -3.74 -4.91 -5.99
CA GLY A 30 -2.96 -6.01 -6.56
C GLY A 30 -1.46 -5.81 -6.38
N VAL A 31 -0.73 -6.91 -6.30
CA VAL A 31 0.73 -6.94 -6.42
C VAL A 31 1.07 -7.92 -7.54
N GLN A 32 1.73 -7.44 -8.59
CA GLN A 32 2.04 -8.21 -9.79
C GLN A 32 3.37 -8.95 -9.65
N ARG A 33 3.50 -10.08 -10.36
CA ARG A 33 4.79 -10.76 -10.53
C ARG A 33 5.77 -9.79 -11.19
N GLY A 34 6.93 -9.58 -10.56
CA GLY A 34 7.88 -8.52 -10.91
C GLY A 34 7.92 -7.37 -9.91
N GLY A 35 7.12 -7.43 -8.83
CA GLY A 35 7.25 -6.50 -7.71
C GLY A 35 6.55 -5.16 -7.93
N GLN A 36 5.46 -5.12 -8.69
CA GLN A 36 4.71 -3.87 -8.87
C GLN A 36 3.39 -3.94 -8.11
N ALA A 37 3.20 -3.06 -7.14
CA ALA A 37 1.93 -2.81 -6.50
C ALA A 37 1.05 -1.90 -7.38
N VAL A 38 -0.22 -2.27 -7.47
CA VAL A 38 -1.27 -1.51 -8.14
C VAL A 38 -2.15 -0.89 -7.06
N LEU A 39 -2.13 0.43 -6.99
CA LEU A 39 -2.88 1.22 -6.03
C LEU A 39 -3.99 1.99 -6.73
N ARG A 40 -5.11 2.24 -6.05
CA ARG A 40 -6.19 3.11 -6.50
C ARG A 40 -6.46 4.20 -5.49
N LEU A 41 -6.60 5.43 -5.98
CA LEU A 41 -6.91 6.59 -5.13
C LEU A 41 -8.26 6.37 -4.42
N GLY A 42 -8.30 6.74 -3.15
CA GLY A 42 -9.45 6.59 -2.26
C GLY A 42 -9.43 5.26 -1.51
N VAL A 43 -10.04 5.27 -0.33
CA VAL A 43 -10.14 4.10 0.57
C VAL A 43 -10.95 2.95 -0.04
N ASP A 44 -11.90 3.27 -0.92
CA ASP A 44 -12.75 2.27 -1.60
C ASP A 44 -12.07 1.68 -2.84
N GLY A 45 -10.93 2.23 -3.27
CA GLY A 45 -10.22 1.77 -4.47
C GLY A 45 -10.98 2.01 -5.78
N THR A 46 -11.84 3.03 -5.86
CA THR A 46 -12.59 3.38 -7.09
C THR A 46 -11.93 4.47 -7.92
N GLY A 47 -10.98 5.20 -7.35
CA GLY A 47 -10.29 6.30 -8.03
C GLY A 47 -9.22 5.86 -9.02
N ARG A 48 -8.37 6.82 -9.39
CA ARG A 48 -7.28 6.68 -10.38
C ARG A 48 -6.30 5.59 -9.96
N ILE A 49 -5.85 4.80 -10.94
CA ILE A 49 -4.80 3.78 -10.75
C ILE A 49 -3.42 4.45 -10.75
N VAL A 50 -2.58 4.04 -9.80
CA VAL A 50 -1.15 4.35 -9.72
C VAL A 50 -0.40 3.03 -9.54
N ARG A 51 0.74 2.88 -10.21
CA ARG A 51 1.64 1.74 -10.02
C ARG A 51 2.90 2.21 -9.31
N ARG A 52 3.38 1.39 -8.37
CA ARG A 52 4.61 1.61 -7.59
C ARG A 52 5.31 0.28 -7.43
N ASP A 53 6.60 0.31 -7.12
CA ASP A 53 7.28 -0.89 -6.67
C ASP A 53 6.68 -1.32 -5.32
N TRP A 54 6.62 -2.62 -5.10
CA TRP A 54 5.94 -3.24 -3.96
C TRP A 54 6.52 -2.81 -2.60
N ASP A 55 7.80 -2.46 -2.58
CA ASP A 55 8.59 -2.00 -1.44
C ASP A 55 8.70 -0.47 -1.35
N ALA A 56 8.08 0.28 -2.28
CA ALA A 56 8.15 1.73 -2.33
C ALA A 56 7.25 2.43 -1.30
N VAL A 57 7.25 1.92 -0.06
CA VAL A 57 6.46 2.41 1.09
C VAL A 57 7.18 3.49 1.89
N ILE A 58 8.42 3.85 1.52
CA ILE A 58 9.17 4.90 2.21
C ILE A 58 8.38 6.21 2.21
N ASN A 59 8.16 6.77 3.41
CA ASN A 59 7.31 7.95 3.69
C ASN A 59 5.80 7.75 3.47
N TRP A 60 5.34 6.51 3.31
CA TRP A 60 3.93 6.17 3.37
C TRP A 60 3.57 5.64 4.74
N VAL A 61 2.32 5.83 5.13
CA VAL A 61 1.80 5.35 6.42
C VAL A 61 0.68 4.37 6.14
N LEU A 62 0.76 3.17 6.72
CA LEU A 62 -0.34 2.21 6.65
C LEU A 62 -1.53 2.79 7.43
N TYR A 63 -2.61 3.08 6.72
CA TYR A 63 -3.82 3.70 7.28
C TYR A 63 -4.81 2.64 7.76
N SER A 64 -4.99 1.57 6.99
CA SER A 64 -5.89 0.46 7.32
C SER A 64 -5.47 -0.81 6.60
N ASP A 65 -5.75 -1.95 7.22
CA ASP A 65 -5.57 -3.29 6.67
C ASP A 65 -6.87 -4.07 6.91
N SER A 66 -7.38 -4.76 5.89
CA SER A 66 -8.68 -5.45 5.92
C SER A 66 -8.68 -6.66 4.99
#